data_AF-A0A139NP64-F1
#
_entry.id   AF-A0A139NP64-F1
#
_cell.length_a   1.000
_cell.length_b   1.000
_cell.length_c   1.000
_cell.angle_alpha   90.00
_cell.angle_beta   90.00
_cell.angle_gamma   90.00
#
_symmetry.space_group_name_H-M   'P 1'
#
loop_
_entity.id
_entity.type
_entity.pdbx_description
1 polymer ?
#
loop_
_entity_poly.entity_id
_entity_poly.type
_entity_poly.pdbx_seq_one_letter_code
_entity_poly.pdbx_strand_id
1 'polypeptide(L)'
;MWIKEIELQDYRNYNHLHAEFSPQLNVFVGKNAQGKTNFLESIYFLSLTRSHRTRSDKDLISFNKQNLTIKGIIERRSGETSLEILLSDKGRTTKVNHLRQAKLSDYIGTMNVVLFAPEDLQLVKGSPSLRRKFLDIDLGQIKPVYLTDLSNYNHVLKQRNTYLKNTREIDHTFLTVLDEQLAFYGTKVIQHRSEFVQLLSKEADKNHSAISNQLESLTIQYVSSINFTDNDNILDRFVNHLSKNRQKDIGKKVTSVGPHRDDLVFTINGLNATFGSQGQQRSLILSLKLAEIELIKSVTNEYPILLLDDVMSELDISRQTKLIEGIKENVQTFITTTSLEHLHHLPDDITVFTIDHGKLV
;
A
#
# COMPACT_ATOMS: atom_id res chain seq x y z
N MET A 1 10.43 12.78 -7.77
CA MET A 1 11.23 11.60 -7.46
C MET A 1 11.04 10.58 -8.56
N TRP A 2 12.09 9.86 -8.94
CA TRP A 2 12.04 8.79 -9.94
C TRP A 2 13.17 7.77 -9.67
N ILE A 3 13.02 6.53 -10.11
CA ILE A 3 14.06 5.49 -10.07
C ILE A 3 14.88 5.53 -11.36
N LYS A 4 16.19 5.71 -11.23
CA LYS A 4 17.14 5.80 -12.35
C LYS A 4 17.53 4.43 -12.86
N GLU A 5 17.86 3.54 -11.93
CA GLU A 5 18.27 2.18 -12.23
C GLU A 5 17.80 1.20 -11.16
N ILE A 6 17.67 -0.06 -11.57
CA ILE A 6 17.45 -1.18 -10.66
C ILE A 6 18.39 -2.33 -11.03
N GLU A 7 18.93 -2.98 -10.01
CA GLU A 7 19.70 -4.21 -10.13
C GLU A 7 18.97 -5.33 -9.36
N LEU A 8 18.67 -6.44 -10.04
CA LEU A 8 18.07 -7.63 -9.44
C LEU A 8 19.07 -8.77 -9.47
N GLN A 9 19.18 -9.50 -8.36
CA GLN A 9 19.93 -10.74 -8.30
C GLN A 9 19.11 -11.81 -7.59
N ASP A 10 18.96 -12.95 -8.27
CA ASP A 10 18.24 -14.13 -7.79
C ASP A 10 16.80 -13.82 -7.29
N TYR A 11 16.10 -12.90 -7.95
CA TYR A 11 14.73 -12.49 -7.62
C TYR A 11 13.70 -13.14 -8.55
N ARG A 12 12.77 -13.94 -8.02
CA ARG A 12 11.71 -14.63 -8.79
C ARG A 12 12.27 -15.45 -9.96
N ASN A 13 12.10 -14.98 -11.19
CA ASN A 13 12.63 -15.57 -12.41
C ASN A 13 13.80 -14.76 -13.02
N TYR A 14 14.24 -13.70 -12.35
CA TYR A 14 15.39 -12.88 -12.72
C TYR A 14 16.63 -13.38 -11.98
N ASN A 15 17.51 -14.10 -12.68
CA ASN A 15 18.81 -14.51 -12.12
C ASN A 15 19.74 -13.30 -11.89
N HIS A 16 19.85 -12.45 -12.90
CA HIS A 16 20.54 -11.17 -12.85
C HIS A 16 19.85 -10.22 -13.83
N LEU A 17 19.60 -8.99 -13.40
CA LEU A 17 19.09 -7.92 -14.25
C LEU A 17 19.72 -6.59 -13.83
N HIS A 18 20.12 -5.79 -14.80
CA HIS A 18 20.39 -4.36 -14.63
C HIS A 18 19.58 -3.61 -15.68
N ALA A 19 18.88 -2.54 -15.27
CA ALA A 19 18.08 -1.73 -16.17
C ALA A 19 18.08 -0.27 -15.72
N GLU A 20 18.19 0.63 -16.69
CA GLU A 20 18.08 2.08 -16.52
C GLU A 20 16.76 2.56 -17.11
N PHE A 21 16.15 3.60 -16.52
CA PHE A 21 14.80 4.03 -16.85
C PHE A 21 14.74 5.48 -17.33
N SER A 22 13.71 5.77 -18.12
CA SER A 22 13.30 7.15 -18.35
C SER A 22 12.64 7.71 -17.08
N PRO A 23 12.83 9.01 -16.77
CA PRO A 23 12.12 9.69 -15.69
C PRO A 23 10.60 9.80 -15.94
N GLN A 24 10.13 9.51 -17.16
CA GLN A 24 8.73 9.53 -17.55
C GLN A 24 8.17 8.11 -17.68
N LEU A 25 7.90 7.65 -18.90
CA LEU A 25 7.12 6.45 -19.15
C LEU A 25 8.00 5.26 -19.56
N ASN A 26 7.83 4.15 -18.85
CA ASN A 26 8.58 2.90 -19.03
C ASN A 26 7.59 1.75 -19.26
N VAL A 27 7.59 1.17 -20.46
CA VAL A 27 6.64 0.14 -20.87
C VAL A 27 7.35 -1.20 -20.98
N PHE A 28 6.85 -2.20 -20.26
CA PHE A 28 7.35 -3.57 -20.26
C PHE A 28 6.38 -4.45 -21.04
N VAL A 29 6.83 -4.94 -22.19
CA VAL A 29 6.04 -5.74 -23.13
C VAL A 29 6.54 -7.17 -23.13
N GLY A 30 5.62 -8.13 -23.16
CA GLY A 30 5.98 -9.54 -23.24
C GLY A 30 4.78 -10.44 -23.03
N LYS A 31 4.91 -11.73 -23.39
CA LYS A 31 3.83 -12.70 -23.18
C LYS A 31 3.50 -12.86 -21.69
N ASN A 32 2.36 -13.48 -21.40
CA ASN A 32 2.01 -13.85 -20.03
C ASN A 32 3.09 -14.77 -19.43
N ALA A 33 3.26 -14.67 -18.11
CA ALA A 33 4.23 -15.44 -17.32
C ALA A 33 5.72 -15.23 -17.66
N GLN A 34 6.09 -14.19 -18.42
CA GLN A 34 7.50 -13.92 -18.76
C GLN A 34 8.29 -13.14 -17.70
N GLY A 35 7.61 -12.56 -16.70
CA GLY A 35 8.27 -11.85 -15.59
C GLY A 35 7.85 -10.39 -15.43
N LYS A 36 7.01 -9.83 -16.30
CA LYS A 36 6.52 -8.43 -16.24
C LYS A 36 6.04 -8.01 -14.83
N THR A 37 5.07 -8.74 -14.29
CA THR A 37 4.58 -8.54 -12.93
C THR A 37 5.66 -8.74 -11.86
N ASN A 38 6.58 -9.70 -12.05
CA ASN A 38 7.70 -9.89 -11.11
C ASN A 38 8.63 -8.67 -11.12
N PHE A 39 8.84 -8.03 -12.27
CA PHE A 39 9.64 -6.82 -12.36
C PHE A 39 8.97 -5.64 -11.63
N LEU A 40 7.68 -5.37 -11.84
CA LEU A 40 6.96 -4.34 -11.07
C LEU A 40 6.92 -4.68 -9.57
N GLU A 41 6.75 -5.96 -9.22
CA GLU A 41 6.84 -6.45 -7.84
C GLU A 41 8.20 -6.14 -7.21
N SER A 42 9.29 -6.12 -7.98
CA SER A 42 10.63 -5.79 -7.48
C SER A 42 10.75 -4.31 -7.09
N ILE A 43 10.22 -3.38 -7.90
CA ILE A 43 10.17 -1.94 -7.58
C ILE A 43 9.29 -1.71 -6.34
N TYR A 44 8.12 -2.34 -6.30
CA TYR A 44 7.22 -2.28 -5.15
C TYR A 44 7.87 -2.82 -3.88
N PHE A 45 8.58 -3.96 -3.98
CA PHE A 45 9.30 -4.57 -2.87
C PHE A 45 10.46 -3.69 -2.39
N LEU A 46 11.20 -3.06 -3.31
CA LEU A 46 12.27 -2.11 -2.98
C LEU A 46 11.73 -0.89 -2.20
N SER A 47 10.51 -0.43 -2.48
CA SER A 47 9.88 0.67 -1.74
C SER A 47 9.37 0.26 -0.36
N LEU A 48 8.62 -0.86 -0.29
CA LEU A 48 7.78 -1.20 0.85
C LEU A 48 8.29 -2.38 1.68
N THR A 49 9.36 -3.03 1.24
CA THR A 49 9.94 -4.25 1.84
C THR A 49 8.98 -5.44 1.87
N ARG A 50 7.90 -5.39 1.09
CA ARG A 50 6.82 -6.39 1.09
C ARG A 50 6.25 -6.61 -0.31
N SER A 51 5.84 -7.84 -0.58
CA SER A 51 5.13 -8.17 -1.81
C SER A 51 3.64 -7.84 -1.70
N HIS A 52 3.04 -7.40 -2.80
CA HIS A 52 1.58 -7.29 -2.92
C HIS A 52 0.91 -8.65 -3.16
N ARG A 53 1.65 -9.65 -3.69
CA ARG A 53 1.15 -10.95 -4.17
C ARG A 53 1.34 -12.10 -3.17
N THR A 54 2.43 -12.11 -2.41
CA THR A 54 2.73 -13.17 -1.42
C THR A 54 2.93 -12.59 -0.02
N ARG A 55 2.68 -13.44 0.98
CA ARG A 55 2.99 -13.18 2.39
C ARG A 55 4.34 -13.74 2.82
N SER A 56 4.94 -14.60 2.00
CA SER A 56 6.21 -15.28 2.28
C SER A 56 7.31 -14.64 1.46
N ASP A 57 8.21 -13.92 2.13
CA ASP A 57 9.39 -13.31 1.50
C ASP A 57 10.28 -14.39 0.82
N LYS A 58 10.24 -15.64 1.30
CA LYS A 58 10.99 -16.76 0.69
C LYS A 58 10.54 -17.06 -0.73
N ASP A 59 9.29 -16.80 -1.08
CA ASP A 59 8.76 -17.07 -2.41
C ASP A 59 9.28 -16.06 -3.46
N LEU A 60 9.94 -14.99 -3.00
CA LEU A 60 10.61 -14.00 -3.84
C LEU A 60 12.01 -14.44 -4.26
N ILE A 61 12.62 -15.39 -3.55
CA ILE A 61 13.94 -15.92 -3.88
C ILE A 61 13.78 -16.88 -5.06
N SER A 62 14.68 -16.77 -6.05
CA SER A 62 14.71 -17.67 -7.20
C SER A 62 14.84 -19.12 -6.76
N PHE A 63 14.28 -20.03 -7.55
CA PHE A 63 14.37 -21.46 -7.25
C PHE A 63 15.83 -21.91 -7.10
N ASN A 64 16.08 -22.74 -6.08
CA ASN A 64 17.40 -23.27 -5.72
C ASN A 64 18.43 -22.20 -5.28
N LYS A 65 17.99 -20.99 -4.94
CA LYS A 65 18.83 -19.94 -4.35
C LYS A 65 18.53 -19.78 -2.86
N GLN A 66 19.48 -19.21 -2.12
CA GLN A 66 19.38 -19.00 -0.68
C GLN A 66 19.13 -17.54 -0.30
N ASN A 67 19.39 -16.64 -1.24
CA ASN A 67 19.29 -15.21 -1.06
C ASN A 67 18.83 -14.53 -2.35
N LEU A 68 18.33 -13.30 -2.20
CA LEU A 68 18.10 -12.36 -3.29
C LEU A 68 18.64 -11.00 -2.89
N THR A 69 19.01 -10.20 -3.89
CA THR A 69 19.37 -8.79 -3.70
C THR A 69 18.60 -7.93 -4.69
N ILE A 70 18.04 -6.82 -4.21
CA ILE A 70 17.47 -5.77 -5.04
C ILE A 70 18.18 -4.48 -4.67
N LYS A 71 18.72 -3.78 -5.66
CA LYS A 71 19.26 -2.42 -5.49
C LYS A 71 18.55 -1.48 -6.44
N GLY A 72 18.44 -0.22 -6.05
CA GLY A 72 18.04 0.82 -6.97
C GLY A 72 18.63 2.16 -6.60
N ILE A 73 18.86 2.99 -7.61
CA ILE A 73 19.24 4.38 -7.43
C ILE A 73 18.04 5.23 -7.77
N ILE A 74 17.64 6.09 -6.84
CA ILE A 74 16.52 7.02 -7.02
C ILE A 74 17.04 8.45 -7.02
N GLU A 75 16.44 9.28 -7.86
CA GLU A 75 16.62 10.73 -7.82
C GLU A 75 15.47 11.34 -7.01
N ARG A 76 15.81 11.97 -5.90
CA ARG A 76 14.87 12.73 -5.08
C ARG A 76 15.14 14.22 -5.22
N ARG A 77 14.23 15.04 -4.71
CA ARG A 77 14.46 16.49 -4.57
C ARG A 77 15.68 16.79 -3.70
N SER A 78 16.00 15.94 -2.74
CA SER A 78 17.19 16.05 -1.89
C SER A 78 18.49 15.56 -2.57
N GLY A 79 18.39 15.04 -3.79
CA GLY A 79 19.49 14.43 -4.54
C GLY A 79 19.36 12.92 -4.65
N GLU A 80 20.38 12.33 -5.27
CA GLU A 80 20.47 10.90 -5.50
C GLU A 80 20.53 10.10 -4.18
N THR A 81 19.84 8.96 -4.15
CA THR A 81 19.80 8.08 -2.98
C THR A 81 19.85 6.63 -3.44
N SER A 82 20.72 5.81 -2.83
CA SER A 82 20.76 4.37 -3.10
C SER A 82 19.91 3.59 -2.10
N LEU A 83 19.14 2.63 -2.61
CA LEU A 83 18.33 1.69 -1.84
C LEU A 83 18.81 0.27 -2.08
N GLU A 84 18.87 -0.54 -1.03
CA GLU A 84 19.24 -1.95 -1.14
C GLU A 84 18.37 -2.79 -0.18
N ILE A 85 17.89 -3.93 -0.68
CA ILE A 85 17.31 -5.00 0.13
C ILE A 85 18.05 -6.30 -0.17
N LEU A 86 18.65 -6.86 0.87
CA LEU A 86 19.17 -8.22 0.90
C LEU A 86 18.21 -9.07 1.73
N LEU A 87 17.74 -10.17 1.16
CA LEU A 87 16.98 -11.18 1.88
C LEU A 87 17.73 -12.50 1.84
N SER A 88 17.94 -13.11 3.01
CA SER A 88 18.54 -14.42 3.15
C SER A 88 17.85 -15.24 4.24
N ASP A 89 18.35 -16.45 4.48
CA ASP A 89 17.97 -17.31 5.62
C ASP A 89 18.11 -16.62 6.99
N LYS A 90 19.07 -15.69 7.12
CA LYS A 90 19.29 -14.87 8.32
C LYS A 90 18.28 -13.73 8.49
N GLY A 91 17.41 -13.51 7.50
CA GLY A 91 16.39 -12.48 7.49
C GLY A 91 16.67 -11.36 6.48
N ARG A 92 15.90 -10.27 6.60
CA ARG A 92 15.98 -9.11 5.71
C ARG A 92 16.92 -8.05 6.27
N THR A 93 17.79 -7.53 5.40
CA THR A 93 18.62 -6.34 5.66
C THR A 93 18.28 -5.27 4.63
N THR A 94 17.98 -4.06 5.10
CA THR A 94 17.67 -2.90 4.27
C THR A 94 18.73 -1.83 4.45
N LYS A 95 19.15 -1.16 3.37
CA LYS A 95 20.10 -0.04 3.43
C LYS A 95 19.62 1.16 2.63
N VAL A 96 19.95 2.34 3.12
CA VAL A 96 19.79 3.63 2.43
C VAL A 96 21.17 4.29 2.39
N ASN A 97 21.64 4.71 1.22
CA ASN A 97 23.00 5.25 1.04
C ASN A 97 24.08 4.34 1.67
N HIS A 98 23.95 3.04 1.42
CA HIS A 98 24.80 1.97 1.97
C HIS A 98 24.79 1.82 3.50
N LEU A 99 24.04 2.64 4.23
CA LEU A 99 23.86 2.55 5.68
C LEU A 99 22.69 1.63 6.03
N ARG A 100 22.94 0.65 6.89
CA ARG A 100 21.94 -0.30 7.36
C ARG A 100 20.86 0.40 8.18
N GLN A 101 19.61 0.16 7.82
CA GLN A 101 18.44 0.65 8.56
C GLN A 101 17.99 -0.41 9.57
N ALA A 102 17.94 -0.04 10.86
CA ALA A 102 17.55 -0.95 11.93
C ALA A 102 16.03 -1.11 12.02
N LYS A 103 15.27 -0.05 11.70
CA LYS A 103 13.81 -0.04 11.73
C LYS A 103 13.27 0.15 10.33
N LEU A 104 12.13 -0.49 10.06
CA LEU A 104 11.40 -0.31 8.79
C LEU A 104 10.91 1.13 8.61
N SER A 105 10.59 1.83 9.71
CA SER A 105 10.21 3.26 9.69
C SER A 105 11.30 4.17 9.13
N ASP A 106 12.56 3.74 9.17
CA ASP A 106 13.70 4.54 8.71
C ASP A 106 13.99 4.28 7.22
N TYR A 107 13.38 3.24 6.65
CA TYR A 107 13.53 2.85 5.24
C TYR A 107 12.31 3.21 4.40
N ILE A 108 11.11 2.81 4.87
CA ILE A 108 9.85 3.05 4.16
C ILE A 108 9.58 4.56 4.09
N GLY A 109 9.18 5.02 2.90
CA GLY A 109 8.99 6.44 2.60
C GLY A 109 10.20 7.12 1.95
N THR A 110 11.33 6.40 1.82
CA THR A 110 12.48 6.89 1.03
C THR A 110 12.18 6.87 -0.47
N MET A 111 11.47 5.84 -0.93
CA MET A 111 10.87 5.76 -2.26
C MET A 111 9.37 5.53 -2.09
N ASN A 112 8.54 6.46 -2.54
CA ASN A 112 7.08 6.30 -2.55
C ASN A 112 6.61 5.70 -3.88
N VAL A 113 5.72 4.71 -3.80
CA VAL A 113 5.12 4.05 -4.95
C VAL A 113 3.61 3.97 -4.81
N VAL A 114 2.92 4.04 -5.93
CA VAL A 114 1.51 3.69 -6.06
C VAL A 114 1.42 2.53 -7.05
N LEU A 115 0.81 1.43 -6.62
CA LEU A 115 0.56 0.27 -7.47
C LEU A 115 -0.93 0.21 -7.81
N PHE A 116 -1.21 0.09 -9.10
CA PHE A 116 -2.48 -0.34 -9.63
C PHE A 116 -2.31 -1.77 -10.15
N ALA A 117 -3.04 -2.70 -9.54
CA ALA A 117 -3.06 -4.10 -9.95
C ALA A 117 -4.50 -4.64 -10.02
N PRO A 118 -4.76 -5.76 -10.72
CA PRO A 118 -6.09 -6.35 -10.85
C PRO A 118 -6.74 -6.67 -9.49
N GLU A 119 -5.93 -7.01 -8.49
CA GLU A 119 -6.43 -7.35 -7.15
C GLU A 119 -7.04 -6.15 -6.41
N ASP A 120 -6.81 -4.91 -6.85
CA ASP A 120 -7.36 -3.72 -6.20
C ASP A 120 -8.90 -3.68 -6.23
N LEU A 121 -9.57 -4.39 -7.15
CA LEU A 121 -11.03 -4.58 -7.09
C LEU A 121 -11.50 -5.22 -5.77
N GLN A 122 -10.63 -5.97 -5.10
CA GLN A 122 -10.90 -6.53 -3.77
C GLN A 122 -10.96 -5.46 -2.68
N LEU A 123 -10.53 -4.22 -2.91
CA LEU A 123 -10.74 -3.15 -1.94
C LEU A 123 -12.25 -2.89 -1.76
N VAL A 124 -13.04 -2.96 -2.84
CA VAL A 124 -14.49 -2.75 -2.76
C VAL A 124 -15.20 -3.97 -2.15
N LYS A 125 -14.99 -5.16 -2.70
CA LYS A 125 -15.76 -6.37 -2.33
C LYS A 125 -15.11 -7.26 -1.28
N GLY A 126 -13.82 -7.08 -1.03
CA GLY A 126 -13.04 -7.95 -0.19
C GLY A 126 -13.22 -7.66 1.30
N SER A 127 -12.34 -8.26 2.09
CA SER A 127 -12.44 -8.20 3.55
C SER A 127 -11.90 -6.88 4.12
N PRO A 128 -12.34 -6.48 5.33
CA PRO A 128 -11.81 -5.33 6.04
C PRO A 128 -10.28 -5.35 6.22
N SER A 129 -9.68 -6.55 6.28
CA SER A 129 -8.22 -6.67 6.39
C SER A 129 -7.48 -6.16 5.16
N LEU A 130 -8.06 -6.27 3.96
CA LEU A 130 -7.46 -5.74 2.75
C LEU A 130 -7.50 -4.22 2.75
N ARG A 131 -8.65 -3.63 3.13
CA ARG A 131 -8.81 -2.17 3.25
C ARG A 131 -7.92 -1.56 4.33
N ARG A 132 -7.77 -2.22 5.48
CA ARG A 132 -6.79 -1.80 6.49
C ARG A 132 -5.35 -1.90 5.98
N LYS A 133 -5.00 -2.97 5.25
CA LYS A 133 -3.66 -3.13 4.66
C LYS A 133 -3.36 -2.00 3.67
N PHE A 134 -4.32 -1.66 2.80
CA PHE A 134 -4.25 -0.51 1.90
C PHE A 134 -3.94 0.78 2.67
N LEU A 135 -4.77 1.09 3.67
CA LEU A 135 -4.62 2.30 4.49
C LEU A 135 -3.26 2.34 5.22
N ASP A 136 -2.83 1.21 5.77
CA ASP A 136 -1.55 1.09 6.49
C ASP A 136 -0.34 1.29 5.57
N ILE A 137 -0.42 0.85 4.31
CA ILE A 137 0.64 1.01 3.32
C ILE A 137 0.79 2.49 2.98
N ASP A 138 -0.29 3.15 2.59
CA ASP A 138 -0.22 4.53 2.11
C ASP A 138 0.18 5.50 3.22
N LEU A 139 -0.43 5.37 4.40
CA LEU A 139 -0.01 6.16 5.57
C LEU A 139 1.45 5.89 5.94
N GLY A 140 1.87 4.62 5.86
CA GLY A 140 3.23 4.24 6.20
C GLY A 140 4.29 4.87 5.30
N GLN A 141 3.96 5.08 4.02
CA GLN A 141 4.82 5.72 3.05
C GLN A 141 5.04 7.21 3.31
N ILE A 142 4.02 7.91 3.82
CA ILE A 142 4.05 9.37 3.98
C ILE A 142 4.30 9.84 5.42
N LYS A 143 4.11 8.96 6.41
CA LYS A 143 4.19 9.30 7.83
C LYS A 143 4.95 8.24 8.63
N PRO A 144 6.29 8.32 8.74
CA PRO A 144 7.09 7.33 9.48
C PRO A 144 6.67 7.12 10.95
N VAL A 145 6.18 8.18 11.62
CA VAL A 145 5.64 8.10 12.99
C VAL A 145 4.45 7.14 13.07
N TYR A 146 3.59 7.09 12.05
CA TYR A 146 2.47 6.15 11.98
C TYR A 146 2.93 4.70 12.04
N LEU A 147 4.01 4.35 11.32
CA LEU A 147 4.57 2.99 11.33
C LEU A 147 5.04 2.59 12.74
N THR A 148 5.61 3.55 13.47
CA THR A 148 6.06 3.33 14.86
C THR A 148 4.88 3.10 15.79
N ASP A 149 3.85 3.95 15.73
CA ASP A 149 2.64 3.80 16.54
C ASP A 149 1.88 2.50 16.21
N LEU A 150 1.76 2.15 14.92
CA LEU A 150 1.13 0.90 14.47
C LEU A 150 1.93 -0.33 14.93
N SER A 151 3.26 -0.28 14.89
CA SER A 151 4.13 -1.36 15.38
C SER A 151 3.94 -1.57 16.88
N ASN A 152 3.98 -0.49 17.68
CA ASN A 152 3.77 -0.54 19.12
C ASN A 152 2.36 -1.05 19.46
N TYR A 153 1.34 -0.56 18.75
CA TYR A 153 -0.02 -1.05 18.89
C TYR A 153 -0.12 -2.57 18.67
N ASN A 154 0.44 -3.07 17.57
CA ASN A 154 0.41 -4.50 17.25
C ASN A 154 1.21 -5.33 18.26
N HIS A 155 2.29 -4.79 18.82
CA HIS A 155 3.07 -5.43 19.87
C HIS A 155 2.23 -5.62 21.14
N VAL A 156 1.62 -4.55 21.65
CA VAL A 156 0.75 -4.61 22.84
C VAL A 156 -0.47 -5.49 22.58
N LEU A 157 -1.09 -5.41 21.40
CA LEU A 157 -2.21 -6.27 21.00
C LEU A 157 -1.81 -7.76 21.05
N LYS A 158 -0.61 -8.10 20.57
CA LYS A 158 -0.08 -9.47 20.61
C LYS A 158 0.17 -9.91 22.05
N GLN A 159 0.75 -9.05 22.89
CA GLN A 159 0.95 -9.34 24.31
C GLN A 159 -0.39 -9.61 25.02
N ARG A 160 -1.37 -8.72 24.86
CA ARG A 160 -2.72 -8.86 25.40
C ARG A 160 -3.39 -10.16 24.94
N ASN A 161 -3.42 -10.43 23.63
CA ASN A 161 -4.03 -11.65 23.10
C ASN A 161 -3.31 -12.93 23.56
N THR A 162 -1.99 -12.87 23.76
CA THR A 162 -1.22 -14.01 24.30
C THR A 162 -1.58 -14.24 25.77
N TYR A 163 -1.67 -13.18 26.56
CA TYR A 163 -2.08 -13.22 27.96
C TYR A 163 -3.49 -13.81 28.12
N LEU A 164 -4.47 -13.34 27.33
CA LEU A 164 -5.83 -13.89 27.33
C LEU A 164 -5.89 -15.38 26.95
N LYS A 165 -4.96 -15.86 26.11
CA LYS A 165 -4.93 -17.25 25.66
C LYS A 165 -4.31 -18.22 26.67
N ASN A 166 -3.20 -17.80 27.28
CA ASN A 166 -2.30 -18.68 28.03
C ASN A 166 -2.50 -18.62 29.54
N THR A 167 -3.20 -17.60 30.05
CA THR A 167 -3.42 -17.42 31.48
C THR A 167 -4.73 -18.08 31.91
N ARG A 168 -4.69 -18.92 32.95
CA ARG A 168 -5.89 -19.59 33.51
C ARG A 168 -6.73 -18.65 34.35
N GLU A 169 -6.10 -17.91 35.26
CA GLU A 169 -6.73 -16.90 36.11
C GLU A 169 -6.20 -15.52 35.74
N ILE A 170 -7.10 -14.68 35.22
CA ILE A 170 -6.73 -13.35 34.70
C ILE A 170 -6.54 -12.39 35.86
N ASP A 171 -5.33 -11.82 35.97
CA ASP A 171 -5.08 -10.64 36.79
C ASP A 171 -5.64 -9.40 36.08
N HIS A 172 -6.70 -8.86 36.66
CA HIS A 172 -7.39 -7.68 36.14
C HIS A 172 -6.56 -6.39 36.24
N THR A 173 -5.62 -6.31 37.18
CA THR A 173 -4.73 -5.15 37.34
C THR A 173 -3.76 -5.13 36.16
N PHE A 174 -3.08 -6.25 35.91
CA PHE A 174 -2.17 -6.38 34.78
C PHE A 174 -2.88 -6.18 33.43
N LEU A 175 -4.08 -6.74 33.27
CA LEU A 175 -4.87 -6.55 32.05
C LEU A 175 -5.25 -5.07 31.84
N THR A 176 -5.47 -4.31 32.92
CA THR A 176 -5.76 -2.87 32.83
C THR A 176 -4.56 -2.08 32.31
N VAL A 177 -3.34 -2.41 32.75
CA VAL A 177 -2.11 -1.80 32.21
C VAL A 177 -1.98 -2.06 30.70
N LEU A 178 -2.27 -3.29 30.25
CA LEU A 178 -2.27 -3.60 28.82
C LEU A 178 -3.38 -2.86 28.06
N ASP A 179 -4.57 -2.72 28.65
CA ASP A 179 -5.68 -1.98 28.06
C ASP A 179 -5.31 -0.49 27.86
N GLU A 180 -4.70 0.15 28.86
CA GLU A 180 -4.24 1.55 28.78
C GLU A 180 -3.17 1.74 27.70
N GLN A 181 -2.16 0.87 27.64
CA GLN A 181 -1.13 0.92 26.60
C GLN A 181 -1.72 0.68 25.20
N LEU A 182 -2.63 -0.28 25.07
CA LEU A 182 -3.28 -0.60 23.81
C LEU A 182 -4.12 0.59 23.32
N ALA A 183 -4.88 1.20 24.22
CA ALA A 183 -5.69 2.37 23.93
C ALA A 183 -4.84 3.60 23.57
N PHE A 184 -3.71 3.80 24.25
CA PHE A 184 -2.78 4.89 23.95
C PHE A 184 -2.25 4.85 22.51
N TYR A 185 -1.64 3.73 22.08
CA TYR A 185 -1.15 3.61 20.71
C TYR A 185 -2.31 3.50 19.70
N GLY A 186 -3.39 2.83 20.08
CA GLY A 186 -4.54 2.64 19.20
C GLY A 186 -5.25 3.96 18.88
N THR A 187 -5.29 4.90 19.82
CA THR A 187 -5.84 6.25 19.61
C THR A 187 -5.07 6.99 18.52
N LYS A 188 -3.73 6.97 18.57
CA LYS A 188 -2.90 7.62 17.55
C LYS A 188 -3.11 7.02 16.16
N VAL A 189 -3.21 5.70 16.08
CA VAL A 189 -3.50 4.99 14.82
C VAL A 189 -4.87 5.40 14.27
N ILE A 190 -5.90 5.47 15.12
CA ILE A 190 -7.26 5.90 14.72
C ILE A 190 -7.24 7.35 14.20
N GLN A 191 -6.56 8.27 14.89
CA GLN A 191 -6.46 9.66 14.48
C GLN A 191 -5.80 9.80 13.11
N HIS A 192 -4.64 9.16 12.92
CA HIS A 192 -3.94 9.18 11.64
C HIS A 192 -4.78 8.61 10.49
N ARG A 193 -5.52 7.52 10.74
CA ARG A 193 -6.41 6.93 9.74
C ARG A 193 -7.60 7.82 9.42
N SER A 194 -8.23 8.40 10.43
CA SER A 194 -9.39 9.29 10.24
C SER A 194 -9.01 10.52 9.42
N GLU A 195 -7.91 11.19 9.77
CA GLU A 195 -7.36 12.34 9.04
C GLU A 195 -7.05 11.99 7.58
N PHE A 196 -6.36 10.86 7.36
CA PHE A 196 -5.98 10.41 6.03
C PHE A 196 -7.20 10.10 5.16
N VAL A 197 -8.18 9.39 5.70
CA VAL A 197 -9.39 9.01 4.95
C VAL A 197 -10.22 10.22 4.57
N GLN A 198 -10.29 11.26 5.41
CA GLN A 198 -10.95 12.51 5.05
C GLN A 198 -10.30 13.19 3.84
N LEU A 199 -8.97 13.29 3.82
CA LEU A 199 -8.21 13.85 2.69
C LEU A 199 -8.35 12.98 1.44
N LEU A 200 -8.20 11.66 1.59
CA LEU A 200 -8.35 10.69 0.52
C LEU A 200 -9.74 10.74 -0.11
N SER A 201 -10.80 10.83 0.71
CA SER A 201 -12.18 10.92 0.22
C SER A 201 -12.39 12.16 -0.66
N LYS A 202 -11.81 13.30 -0.27
CA LYS A 202 -11.94 14.55 -1.03
C LYS A 202 -11.27 14.46 -2.40
N GLU A 203 -10.03 13.98 -2.45
CA GLU A 203 -9.31 13.84 -3.73
C GLU A 203 -9.91 12.72 -4.60
N ALA A 204 -10.36 11.62 -3.98
CA ALA A 204 -11.01 10.53 -4.70
C ALA A 204 -12.34 10.98 -5.31
N ASP A 205 -13.18 11.75 -4.61
CA ASP A 205 -14.43 12.31 -5.16
C ASP A 205 -14.17 13.22 -6.36
N LYS A 206 -13.19 14.12 -6.26
CA LYS A 206 -12.79 14.99 -7.37
C LYS A 206 -12.42 14.19 -8.62
N ASN A 207 -11.59 13.16 -8.46
CA ASN A 207 -11.20 12.29 -9.56
C ASN A 207 -12.39 11.47 -10.08
N HIS A 208 -13.26 10.98 -9.20
CA HIS A 208 -14.43 10.19 -9.56
C HIS A 208 -15.47 10.98 -10.34
N SER A 209 -15.71 12.23 -9.93
CA SER A 209 -16.56 13.17 -10.66
C SER A 209 -16.00 13.41 -12.08
N ALA A 210 -14.69 13.62 -12.24
CA ALA A 210 -14.09 13.74 -13.56
C ALA A 210 -14.23 12.46 -14.40
N ILE A 211 -14.04 11.28 -13.80
CA ILE A 211 -14.15 9.98 -14.49
C ILE A 211 -15.59 9.64 -14.89
N SER A 212 -16.57 10.00 -14.06
CA SER A 212 -17.99 9.75 -14.31
C SER A 212 -18.67 10.84 -15.14
N ASN A 213 -17.94 11.85 -15.63
CA ASN A 213 -18.51 13.04 -16.29
C ASN A 213 -19.53 13.78 -15.39
N GLN A 214 -19.19 13.92 -14.11
CA GLN A 214 -19.96 14.61 -13.07
C GLN A 214 -21.31 13.93 -12.72
N LEU A 215 -21.48 12.66 -13.10
CA LEU A 215 -22.70 11.89 -12.83
C LEU A 215 -22.68 11.19 -11.47
N GLU A 216 -21.51 11.01 -10.88
CA GLU A 216 -21.31 10.23 -9.65
C GLU A 216 -20.48 11.01 -8.63
N SER A 217 -20.87 10.88 -7.35
CA SER A 217 -20.07 11.32 -6.21
C SER A 217 -19.63 10.12 -5.38
N LEU A 218 -18.34 10.09 -5.04
CA LEU A 218 -17.69 9.04 -4.27
C LEU A 218 -17.42 9.55 -2.85
N THR A 219 -17.85 8.80 -1.84
CA THR A 219 -17.50 9.07 -0.44
C THR A 219 -16.82 7.87 0.18
N ILE A 220 -15.72 8.13 0.90
CA ILE A 220 -14.94 7.14 1.64
C ILE A 220 -15.05 7.47 3.13
N GLN A 221 -15.52 6.51 3.91
CA GLN A 221 -15.70 6.68 5.35
C GLN A 221 -14.82 5.72 6.15
N TYR A 222 -14.12 6.26 7.14
CA TYR A 222 -13.46 5.46 8.17
C TYR A 222 -14.48 5.01 9.22
N VAL A 223 -14.66 3.70 9.37
CA VAL A 223 -15.58 3.10 10.33
C VAL A 223 -14.77 2.50 11.46
N SER A 224 -14.66 3.25 12.56
CA SER A 224 -13.97 2.75 13.75
C SER A 224 -14.85 1.83 14.59
N SER A 225 -14.23 0.84 15.22
CA SER A 225 -14.87 0.01 16.26
C SER A 225 -15.17 0.78 17.55
N ILE A 226 -14.67 2.01 17.66
CA ILE A 226 -14.94 2.93 18.76
C ILE A 226 -15.68 4.13 18.17
N ASN A 227 -16.89 4.40 18.64
CA ASN A 227 -17.65 5.55 18.17
C ASN A 227 -17.14 6.83 18.87
N PHE A 228 -16.63 7.77 18.08
CA PHE A 228 -16.19 9.07 18.53
C PHE A 228 -16.64 10.18 17.58
N THR A 229 -16.72 11.39 18.11
CA THR A 229 -16.89 12.66 17.40
C THR A 229 -15.61 13.48 17.56
N ASP A 230 -15.45 14.56 16.79
CA ASP A 230 -14.23 15.37 16.80
C ASP A 230 -13.91 15.99 18.17
N ASN A 231 -14.91 16.17 19.04
CA ASN A 231 -14.75 16.73 20.39
C ASN A 231 -14.47 15.66 21.46
N ASP A 232 -14.49 14.38 21.11
CA ASP A 232 -14.33 13.30 22.08
C ASP A 232 -12.87 13.02 22.41
N ASN A 233 -12.59 12.71 23.68
CA ASN A 233 -11.34 12.06 24.04
C ASN A 233 -11.37 10.59 23.60
N ILE A 234 -10.80 10.31 22.43
CA ILE A 234 -10.73 8.96 21.85
C ILE A 234 -10.08 7.97 22.83
N LEU A 235 -9.06 8.38 23.60
CA LEU A 235 -8.38 7.52 24.56
C LEU A 235 -9.33 7.01 25.64
N ASP A 236 -10.07 7.93 26.28
CA ASP A 236 -11.02 7.58 27.34
C ASP A 236 -12.13 6.67 26.80
N ARG A 237 -12.65 6.97 25.59
CA ARG A 237 -13.64 6.12 24.94
C ARG A 237 -13.10 4.73 24.63
N PHE A 238 -11.85 4.64 24.17
CA PHE A 238 -11.20 3.37 23.88
C PHE A 238 -11.08 2.53 25.16
N VAL A 239 -10.50 3.08 26.24
CA VAL A 239 -10.36 2.39 27.53
C VAL A 239 -11.72 1.92 28.05
N ASN A 240 -12.75 2.77 27.97
CA ASN A 240 -14.11 2.42 28.35
C ASN A 240 -14.68 1.26 27.50
N HIS A 241 -14.46 1.24 26.19
CA HIS A 241 -14.89 0.14 25.33
C HIS A 241 -14.14 -1.16 25.62
N LEU A 242 -12.84 -1.12 25.92
CA LEU A 242 -12.06 -2.29 26.33
C LEU A 242 -12.58 -2.86 27.66
N SER A 243 -12.84 -1.99 28.63
CA SER A 243 -13.41 -2.38 29.93
C SER A 243 -14.78 -3.04 29.77
N LYS A 244 -15.69 -2.44 28.98
CA LYS A 244 -17.02 -3.01 28.70
C LYS A 244 -16.97 -4.37 28.00
N ASN A 245 -16.00 -4.59 27.12
CA ASN A 245 -15.85 -5.86 26.38
C ASN A 245 -14.93 -6.88 27.08
N ARG A 246 -14.38 -6.55 28.26
CA ARG A 246 -13.35 -7.36 28.92
C ARG A 246 -13.76 -8.81 29.14
N GLN A 247 -14.95 -9.07 29.69
CA GLN A 247 -15.41 -10.45 29.95
C GLN A 247 -15.61 -11.25 28.65
N LYS A 248 -16.11 -10.59 27.60
CA LYS A 248 -16.26 -11.19 26.27
C LYS A 248 -14.90 -11.52 25.65
N ASP A 249 -13.93 -10.62 25.79
CA ASP A 249 -12.57 -10.81 25.29
C ASP A 249 -11.83 -11.94 26.04
N ILE A 250 -12.02 -12.05 27.36
CA ILE A 250 -11.50 -13.17 28.17
C ILE A 250 -12.12 -14.48 27.68
N GLY A 251 -13.45 -14.56 27.55
CA GLY A 251 -14.13 -15.76 27.09
C GLY A 251 -13.73 -16.18 25.67
N LYS A 252 -13.56 -15.22 24.75
CA LYS A 252 -13.16 -15.49 23.35
C LYS A 252 -11.65 -15.57 23.13
N LYS A 253 -10.84 -15.27 24.15
CA LYS A 253 -9.37 -15.23 24.09
C LYS A 253 -8.82 -14.36 22.96
N VAL A 254 -9.53 -13.27 22.66
CA VAL A 254 -9.18 -12.33 21.58
C VAL A 254 -9.72 -10.95 21.90
N THR A 255 -8.94 -9.92 21.57
CA THR A 255 -9.37 -8.53 21.67
C THR A 255 -10.39 -8.21 20.59
N SER A 256 -11.53 -7.63 20.98
CA SER A 256 -12.63 -7.31 20.06
C SER A 256 -12.77 -5.84 19.69
N VAL A 257 -11.97 -4.95 20.30
CA VAL A 257 -12.03 -3.49 20.12
C VAL A 257 -10.68 -2.92 19.70
N GLY A 258 -10.68 -1.98 18.76
CA GLY A 258 -9.51 -1.19 18.37
C GLY A 258 -9.23 -1.19 16.86
N PRO A 259 -8.23 -0.43 16.38
CA PRO A 259 -7.97 -0.21 14.95
C PRO A 259 -7.71 -1.48 14.14
N HIS A 260 -7.37 -2.61 14.76
CA HIS A 260 -7.28 -3.91 14.06
C HIS A 260 -8.65 -4.49 13.64
N ARG A 261 -9.75 -3.89 14.10
CA ARG A 261 -11.14 -4.27 13.80
C ARG A 261 -11.87 -3.24 12.93
N ASP A 262 -11.31 -2.05 12.79
CA ASP A 262 -11.88 -0.93 12.03
C ASP A 262 -11.93 -1.24 10.52
N ASP A 263 -12.72 -0.48 9.77
CA ASP A 263 -12.95 -0.71 8.34
C ASP A 263 -13.05 0.59 7.53
N LEU A 264 -13.00 0.46 6.20
CA LEU A 264 -13.35 1.52 5.26
C LEU A 264 -14.64 1.15 4.53
N VAL A 265 -15.53 2.12 4.38
CA VAL A 265 -16.76 1.97 3.59
C VAL A 265 -16.71 2.94 2.43
N PHE A 266 -17.00 2.42 1.23
CA PHE A 266 -17.09 3.20 0.01
C PHE A 266 -18.56 3.33 -0.40
N THR A 267 -18.98 4.54 -0.75
CA THR A 267 -20.32 4.81 -1.28
C THR A 267 -20.25 5.63 -2.56
N ILE A 268 -21.10 5.30 -3.52
CA ILE A 268 -21.31 6.04 -4.76
C ILE A 268 -22.75 6.55 -4.74
N ASN A 269 -22.95 7.85 -4.83
CA ASN A 269 -24.28 8.49 -4.74
C ASN A 269 -25.06 8.05 -3.47
N GLY A 270 -24.34 7.90 -2.35
CA GLY A 270 -24.91 7.46 -1.07
C GLY A 270 -25.19 5.96 -0.95
N LEU A 271 -25.03 5.17 -2.01
CA LEU A 271 -25.21 3.72 -2.00
C LEU A 271 -23.87 3.00 -1.82
N ASN A 272 -23.87 1.89 -1.08
CA ASN A 272 -22.64 1.12 -0.88
C ASN A 272 -22.09 0.59 -2.21
N ALA A 273 -20.82 0.89 -2.49
CA ALA A 273 -20.17 0.60 -3.78
C ALA A 273 -20.07 -0.90 -4.10
N THR A 274 -20.21 -1.78 -3.10
CA THR A 274 -20.32 -3.24 -3.30
C THR A 274 -21.49 -3.64 -4.19
N PHE A 275 -22.58 -2.88 -4.17
CA PHE A 275 -23.76 -3.09 -5.02
C PHE A 275 -23.67 -2.37 -6.37
N GLY A 276 -22.64 -1.56 -6.58
CA GLY A 276 -22.40 -0.87 -7.85
C GLY A 276 -22.07 -1.84 -8.98
N SER A 277 -22.25 -1.37 -10.22
CA SER A 277 -21.82 -2.09 -11.42
C SER A 277 -20.30 -2.30 -11.43
N GLN A 278 -19.83 -3.25 -12.25
CA GLN A 278 -18.38 -3.49 -12.41
C GLN A 278 -17.66 -2.24 -12.95
N GLY A 279 -18.31 -1.47 -13.84
CA GLY A 279 -17.76 -0.21 -14.35
C GLY A 279 -17.60 0.84 -13.24
N GLN A 280 -18.58 0.96 -12.35
CA GLN A 280 -18.50 1.85 -11.18
C GLN A 280 -17.39 1.45 -10.22
N GLN A 281 -17.22 0.14 -9.97
CA GLN A 281 -16.17 -0.37 -9.11
C GLN A 281 -14.77 -0.10 -9.68
N ARG A 282 -14.58 -0.29 -10.99
CA ARG A 282 -13.33 0.07 -11.67
C ARG A 282 -13.07 1.57 -11.63
N SER A 283 -14.08 2.40 -11.90
CA SER A 283 -13.95 3.86 -11.79
C SER A 283 -13.57 4.28 -10.38
N LEU A 284 -14.18 3.70 -9.34
CA LEU A 284 -13.84 3.96 -7.94
C LEU A 284 -12.37 3.63 -7.63
N ILE A 285 -11.90 2.45 -8.03
CA ILE A 285 -10.50 2.06 -7.81
C ILE A 285 -9.56 3.02 -8.53
N LEU A 286 -9.85 3.37 -9.79
CA LEU A 286 -9.08 4.35 -10.53
C LEU A 286 -9.03 5.71 -9.82
N SER A 287 -10.18 6.21 -9.35
CA SER A 287 -10.25 7.47 -8.58
C SER A 287 -9.44 7.41 -7.29
N LEU A 288 -9.47 6.26 -6.61
CA LEU A 288 -8.73 6.00 -5.38
C LEU A 288 -7.22 6.04 -5.63
N LYS A 289 -6.73 5.37 -6.68
CA LYS A 289 -5.31 5.35 -7.04
C LYS A 289 -4.79 6.72 -7.45
N LEU A 290 -5.55 7.47 -8.24
CA LEU A 290 -5.20 8.85 -8.58
C LEU A 290 -5.19 9.76 -7.34
N ALA A 291 -6.07 9.52 -6.37
CA ALA A 291 -6.08 10.27 -5.12
C ALA A 291 -4.87 9.97 -4.22
N GLU A 292 -4.39 8.72 -4.18
CA GLU A 292 -3.13 8.36 -3.50
C GLU A 292 -1.95 9.18 -4.04
N ILE A 293 -1.84 9.31 -5.37
CA ILE A 293 -0.76 10.06 -6.03
C ILE A 293 -0.75 11.52 -5.59
N GLU A 294 -1.90 12.20 -5.65
CA GLU A 294 -2.03 13.60 -5.26
C GLU A 294 -1.78 13.79 -3.75
N LEU A 295 -2.27 12.87 -2.93
CA LEU A 295 -2.09 12.94 -1.48
C LEU A 295 -0.63 12.76 -1.08
N ILE A 296 0.07 11.77 -1.65
CA ILE A 296 1.51 11.60 -1.44
C ILE A 296 2.24 12.88 -1.84
N LYS A 297 1.96 13.43 -3.03
CA LYS A 297 2.57 14.67 -3.51
C LYS A 297 2.33 15.84 -2.54
N SER A 298 1.12 15.98 -2.02
CA SER A 298 0.77 17.08 -1.11
C SER A 298 1.55 17.02 0.21
N VAL A 299 1.87 15.82 0.69
CA VAL A 299 2.54 15.60 1.98
C VAL A 299 4.06 15.61 1.83
N THR A 300 4.59 14.95 0.81
CA THR A 300 6.05 14.76 0.63
C THR A 300 6.68 15.83 -0.26
N ASN A 301 5.87 16.62 -0.99
CA ASN A 301 6.29 17.51 -2.07
C ASN A 301 6.95 16.79 -3.25
N GLU A 302 6.84 15.47 -3.37
CA GLU A 302 7.36 14.67 -4.48
C GLU A 302 6.26 13.76 -5.04
N TYR A 303 6.15 13.63 -6.36
CA TYR A 303 5.26 12.61 -6.92
C TYR A 303 5.84 11.22 -6.63
N PRO A 304 4.99 10.22 -6.30
CA PRO A 304 5.41 8.83 -6.21
C PRO A 304 5.70 8.27 -7.61
N ILE A 305 6.35 7.11 -7.65
CA ILE A 305 6.45 6.29 -8.87
C ILE A 305 5.13 5.51 -9.03
N LEU A 306 4.55 5.53 -10.22
CA LEU A 306 3.32 4.81 -10.53
C LEU A 306 3.64 3.47 -11.22
N LEU A 307 3.06 2.39 -10.71
CA LEU A 307 3.19 1.03 -11.25
C LEU A 307 1.80 0.58 -11.72
N LEU A 308 1.67 0.23 -13.00
CA LEU A 308 0.44 -0.24 -13.63
C LEU A 308 0.65 -1.67 -14.11
N ASP A 309 0.14 -2.65 -13.35
CA ASP A 309 0.37 -4.06 -13.64
C ASP A 309 -0.80 -4.70 -14.41
N ASP A 310 -0.66 -4.88 -15.72
CA ASP A 310 -1.65 -5.45 -16.65
C ASP A 310 -3.05 -4.77 -16.63
N VAL A 311 -3.17 -3.63 -15.95
CA VAL A 311 -4.43 -2.88 -15.74
C VAL A 311 -5.00 -2.32 -17.04
N MET A 312 -4.13 -1.97 -18.00
CA MET A 312 -4.58 -1.40 -19.27
C MET A 312 -5.56 -2.33 -20.00
N SER A 313 -5.34 -3.64 -19.94
CA SER A 313 -6.21 -4.62 -20.58
C SER A 313 -7.61 -4.75 -19.93
N GLU A 314 -7.78 -4.28 -18.68
CA GLU A 314 -9.04 -4.37 -17.93
C GLU A 314 -9.92 -3.13 -18.02
N LEU A 315 -9.39 -2.05 -18.56
CA LEU A 315 -10.07 -0.77 -18.72
C LEU A 315 -10.56 -0.61 -20.16
N ASP A 316 -11.76 -0.04 -20.33
CA ASP A 316 -12.19 0.44 -21.64
C ASP A 316 -11.38 1.68 -22.06
N ILE A 317 -11.44 2.00 -23.36
CA ILE A 317 -10.68 3.09 -23.98
C ILE A 317 -10.90 4.42 -23.24
N SER A 318 -12.15 4.75 -22.89
CA SER A 318 -12.42 6.02 -22.19
C SER A 318 -11.73 6.09 -20.83
N ARG A 319 -11.72 4.98 -20.08
CA ARG A 319 -11.03 4.91 -18.78
C ARG A 319 -9.51 4.88 -18.93
N GLN A 320 -8.97 4.21 -19.95
CA GLN A 320 -7.54 4.23 -20.27
C GLN A 320 -7.09 5.67 -20.55
N THR A 321 -7.80 6.39 -21.43
CA THR A 321 -7.51 7.79 -21.74
C THR A 321 -7.52 8.65 -20.47
N LYS A 322 -8.54 8.52 -19.62
CA LYS A 322 -8.60 9.28 -18.35
C LYS A 322 -7.50 8.92 -17.36
N LEU A 323 -7.07 7.65 -17.31
CA LEU A 323 -5.92 7.24 -16.51
C LEU A 323 -4.65 7.93 -17.02
N ILE A 324 -4.39 7.89 -18.33
CA ILE A 324 -3.22 8.54 -18.94
C ILE A 324 -3.26 10.06 -18.78
N GLU A 325 -4.40 10.71 -19.03
CA GLU A 325 -4.59 12.15 -18.81
C GLU A 325 -4.43 12.55 -17.33
N GLY A 326 -4.84 11.67 -16.41
CA GLY A 326 -4.67 11.88 -14.97
C GLY A 326 -3.23 11.73 -14.51
N ILE A 327 -2.39 11.02 -15.27
CA ILE A 327 -0.95 10.89 -15.00
C ILE A 327 -0.27 12.16 -15.52
N LYS A 328 0.11 13.03 -14.58
CA LYS A 328 0.86 14.24 -14.88
C LYS A 328 2.24 13.89 -15.45
N GLU A 329 2.77 14.72 -16.35
CA GLU A 329 4.09 14.56 -17.00
C GLU A 329 5.26 14.31 -16.02
N ASN A 330 5.12 14.73 -14.76
CA ASN A 330 6.15 14.60 -13.73
C ASN A 330 6.06 13.32 -12.89
N VAL A 331 5.18 12.38 -13.25
CA VAL A 331 5.01 11.08 -12.56
C VAL A 331 5.68 10.00 -13.39
N GLN A 332 6.81 9.48 -12.90
CA GLN A 332 7.44 8.32 -13.52
C GLN A 332 6.51 7.12 -13.43
N THR A 333 6.24 6.50 -14.57
CA THR A 333 5.23 5.45 -14.69
C THR A 333 5.81 4.20 -15.34
N PHE A 334 5.50 3.05 -14.75
CA PHE A 334 5.85 1.71 -15.25
C PHE A 334 4.57 0.98 -15.65
N ILE A 335 4.48 0.54 -16.90
CA ILE A 335 3.32 -0.19 -17.42
C ILE A 335 3.74 -1.59 -17.84
N THR A 336 3.02 -2.62 -17.43
CA THR A 336 3.12 -3.95 -18.02
C THR A 336 1.97 -4.19 -18.98
N THR A 337 2.29 -4.79 -20.14
CA THR A 337 1.27 -5.16 -21.13
C THR A 337 1.73 -6.37 -21.97
N THR A 338 0.77 -7.05 -22.60
CA THR A 338 1.05 -8.11 -23.57
C THR A 338 1.27 -7.60 -24.99
N SER A 339 0.71 -6.43 -25.32
CA SER A 339 0.85 -5.78 -26.63
C SER A 339 0.89 -4.26 -26.50
N LEU A 340 1.48 -3.60 -27.50
CA LEU A 340 1.50 -2.13 -27.61
C LEU A 340 0.20 -1.57 -28.21
N GLU A 341 -0.73 -2.41 -28.65
CA GLU A 341 -1.97 -1.98 -29.33
C GLU A 341 -2.87 -1.12 -28.44
N HIS A 342 -2.85 -1.35 -27.12
CA HIS A 342 -3.62 -0.54 -26.17
C HIS A 342 -2.93 0.79 -25.81
N LEU A 343 -1.78 1.09 -26.41
CA LEU A 343 -0.90 2.20 -26.04
C LEU A 343 -0.80 3.29 -27.12
N HIS A 344 -1.70 3.29 -28.11
CA HIS A 344 -1.74 4.30 -29.16
C HIS A 344 -1.97 5.75 -28.67
N HIS A 345 -2.34 5.92 -27.40
CA HIS A 345 -2.60 7.22 -26.78
C HIS A 345 -1.50 7.66 -25.78
N LEU A 346 -0.35 6.98 -25.76
CA LEU A 346 0.76 7.38 -24.91
C LEU A 346 1.54 8.58 -25.51
N PRO A 347 2.25 9.35 -24.67
CA PRO A 347 3.20 10.38 -25.14
C PRO A 347 4.28 9.78 -26.06
N ASP A 348 4.94 10.61 -26.88
CA ASP A 348 5.99 10.15 -27.80
C ASP A 348 7.29 9.70 -27.08
N ASP A 349 7.56 10.21 -25.87
CA ASP A 349 8.77 9.90 -25.08
C ASP A 349 8.55 8.67 -24.19
N ILE A 350 8.57 7.49 -24.81
CA ILE A 350 8.44 6.19 -24.12
C ILE A 350 9.73 5.38 -24.22
N THR A 351 10.11 4.78 -23.10
CA THR A 351 11.13 3.71 -23.10
C THR A 351 10.42 2.37 -23.06
N VAL A 352 10.66 1.52 -24.07
CA VAL A 352 10.04 0.20 -24.19
C VAL A 352 11.07 -0.88 -23.90
N PHE A 353 10.70 -1.81 -23.02
CA PHE A 353 11.48 -2.98 -22.65
C PHE A 353 10.74 -4.24 -23.05
N THR A 354 11.42 -5.14 -23.78
CA THR A 354 10.85 -6.46 -24.09
C THR A 354 11.28 -7.46 -23.03
N ILE A 355 10.34 -8.17 -22.41
CA ILE A 355 10.64 -9.23 -21.44
C ILE A 355 10.42 -10.60 -22.06
N ASP A 356 11.48 -11.41 -22.03
CA ASP A 356 11.44 -12.82 -22.36
C ASP A 356 12.19 -13.66 -21.32
N HIS A 357 11.51 -14.62 -20.71
CA HIS A 357 12.02 -15.57 -19.73
C HIS A 357 12.89 -14.94 -18.61
N GLY A 358 12.44 -13.82 -18.03
CA GLY A 358 13.16 -13.15 -16.95
C GLY A 358 14.42 -12.39 -17.42
N LYS A 359 14.44 -11.94 -18.67
CA LYS A 359 15.48 -11.07 -19.24
C LYS A 359 14.85 -9.90 -19.97
N LEU A 360 15.52 -8.75 -19.97
CA LEU A 360 15.22 -7.67 -20.90
C LEU A 360 15.97 -7.95 -22.21
N VAL A 361 15.26 -7.88 -23.32
CA VAL A 361 15.74 -8.18 -24.68
C VAL A 361 15.81 -6.91 -25.50
#